data_AF-A0A6L9KM61-F1
#
_entry.id   AF-A0A6L9KM61-F1
#
_cell.length_a   1.000
_cell.length_b   1.000
_cell.length_c   1.000
_cell.angle_alpha   90.00
_cell.angle_beta   90.00
_cell.angle_gamma   90.00
#
_symmetry.space_group_name_H-M   'P 1'
#
loop_
_entity.id
_entity.type
_entity.pdbx_description
1 polymer ?
#
loop_
_entity_poly.entity_id
_entity_poly.type
_entity_poly.pdbx_seq_one_letter_code
_entity_poly.pdbx_strand_id
1 'polypeptide(L)'
;MLALDWIFGGVLLASLLLGAWRGLIYEVFSLLSWVAAFLLARWLAPELAAHLPMPDSSETVRYAVAFVVVFVLSVLVGSLLAALVQKLFAAVGLRPADRALGAMFGLVRGVLLLLLATVVITMTPLKTDPWWQMSVSADLAQAALRGLQPVLPPEFAKYLPT
;
A
#
# COMPACT_ATOMS: atom_id res chain seq x y z
N MET A 1 15.10 17.92 15.43
CA MET A 1 14.08 17.52 16.43
C MET A 1 12.67 17.64 15.82
N LEU A 2 12.06 18.81 15.69
CA LEU A 2 10.64 18.90 15.33
C LEU A 2 10.24 18.48 13.89
N ALA A 3 11.08 18.71 12.87
CA ALA A 3 10.65 18.57 11.48
C ALA A 3 10.22 17.14 11.11
N LEU A 4 11.01 16.12 11.50
CA LEU A 4 10.68 14.72 11.21
C LEU A 4 9.44 14.26 11.97
N ASP A 5 9.31 14.67 13.23
CA ASP A 5 8.14 14.34 14.06
C ASP A 5 6.85 14.94 13.46
N TRP A 6 6.90 16.17 12.94
CA TRP A 6 5.78 16.78 12.20
C TRP A 6 5.48 16.06 10.89
N ILE A 7 6.50 15.54 10.19
CA ILE A 7 6.29 14.74 8.98
C ILE A 7 5.58 13.42 9.33
N PHE A 8 6.06 12.70 10.34
CA PHE A 8 5.44 11.44 10.78
C PHE A 8 4.00 11.67 11.25
N GLY A 9 3.79 12.67 12.11
CA GLY A 9 2.46 13.07 12.56
C GLY A 9 1.56 13.49 11.40
N GLY A 10 2.09 14.25 10.45
CA GLY A 10 1.38 14.69 9.24
C GLY A 10 0.96 13.52 8.34
N VAL A 11 1.84 12.54 8.13
CA VAL A 11 1.54 11.32 7.36
C VAL A 11 0.46 10.49 8.07
N LEU A 12 0.55 10.31 9.39
CA LEU A 12 -0.46 9.59 10.15
C LEU A 12 -1.82 10.29 10.12
N LEU A 13 -1.83 11.61 10.33
CA LEU A 13 -3.05 12.41 10.29
C LEU A 13 -3.67 12.40 8.88
N ALA A 14 -2.86 12.59 7.83
CA ALA A 14 -3.33 12.51 6.46
C ALA A 14 -3.90 11.12 6.14
N SER A 15 -3.21 10.05 6.54
CA SER A 15 -3.69 8.69 6.29
C SER A 15 -4.97 8.38 7.07
N LEU A 16 -5.09 8.86 8.32
CA LEU A 16 -6.32 8.78 9.12
C LEU A 16 -7.47 9.51 8.42
N LEU A 17 -7.28 10.77 8.01
CA LEU A 17 -8.31 11.57 7.38
C LEU A 17 -8.73 11.01 6.00
N LEU A 18 -7.76 10.53 5.21
CA LEU A 18 -8.03 9.85 3.95
C LEU A 18 -8.81 8.56 4.17
N GLY A 19 -8.44 7.76 5.17
CA GLY A 19 -9.19 6.55 5.55
C GLY A 19 -10.61 6.87 6.03
N ALA A 20 -10.77 7.93 6.83
CA ALA A 20 -12.07 8.41 7.27
C ALA A 20 -12.93 8.98 6.13
N TRP A 21 -12.30 9.56 5.10
CA TRP A 21 -13.00 10.03 3.90
C TRP A 21 -13.45 8.86 3.04
N ARG A 22 -12.53 7.94 2.74
CA ARG A 22 -12.74 6.83 1.80
C ARG A 22 -13.62 5.73 2.39
N GLY A 23 -13.52 5.46 3.70
CA GLY A 23 -14.23 4.36 4.36
C GLY A 23 -13.49 3.02 4.23
N LEU A 24 -13.67 2.14 5.22
CA LEU A 24 -13.01 0.83 5.28
C LEU A 24 -13.36 -0.03 4.05
N ILE A 25 -14.65 -0.08 3.68
CA ILE A 25 -15.14 -0.93 2.61
C ILE A 25 -14.43 -0.60 1.30
N TYR A 26 -14.34 0.68 0.98
CA TYR A 26 -13.65 1.10 -0.23
C TYR A 26 -12.17 0.73 -0.19
N GLU A 27 -11.49 0.93 0.94
CA GLU A 27 -10.07 0.57 1.06
C GLU A 27 -9.84 -0.94 0.92
N VAL A 28 -10.64 -1.78 1.58
CA VAL A 28 -10.52 -3.24 1.50
C VAL A 28 -10.82 -3.75 0.09
N PHE A 29 -11.94 -3.34 -0.51
CA PHE A 29 -12.29 -3.77 -1.87
C PHE A 29 -11.31 -3.23 -2.91
N SER A 30 -10.77 -2.02 -2.71
CA SER A 30 -9.70 -1.50 -3.57
C SER A 30 -8.45 -2.38 -3.48
N LEU A 31 -8.00 -2.75 -2.27
CA LEU A 31 -6.84 -3.65 -2.12
C LEU A 31 -7.10 -5.04 -2.72
N LEU A 32 -8.30 -5.60 -2.51
CA LEU A 32 -8.70 -6.86 -3.14
C LEU A 32 -8.69 -6.76 -4.66
N SER A 33 -9.12 -5.62 -5.23
CA SER A 33 -9.10 -5.40 -6.68
C SER A 33 -7.68 -5.39 -7.25
N TRP A 34 -6.70 -4.86 -6.52
CA TRP A 34 -5.29 -4.89 -6.93
C TRP A 34 -4.74 -6.33 -6.96
N VAL A 35 -5.03 -7.12 -5.92
CA VAL A 35 -4.63 -8.54 -5.87
C VAL A 35 -5.30 -9.35 -6.98
N ALA A 36 -6.62 -9.19 -7.15
CA ALA A 36 -7.38 -9.86 -8.20
C ALA A 36 -6.87 -9.46 -9.60
N ALA A 37 -6.59 -8.17 -9.82
CA ALA A 37 -6.04 -7.68 -11.09
C ALA A 37 -4.67 -8.28 -11.39
N PHE A 38 -3.80 -8.44 -10.40
CA PHE A 38 -2.51 -9.10 -10.58
C PHE A 38 -2.67 -10.56 -11.00
N LEU A 39 -3.56 -11.29 -10.33
CA LEU A 39 -3.83 -12.70 -10.64
C LEU A 39 -4.45 -12.86 -12.04
N LEU A 40 -5.42 -12.01 -12.40
CA LEU A 40 -6.04 -11.98 -13.72
C LEU A 40 -5.03 -11.62 -14.81
N ALA A 41 -4.19 -10.60 -14.58
CA ALA A 41 -3.13 -10.22 -15.49
C ALA A 41 -2.17 -11.38 -15.73
N ARG A 42 -1.74 -12.09 -14.68
CA ARG A 42 -0.88 -13.27 -14.83
C ARG A 42 -1.55 -14.37 -15.65
N TRP A 43 -2.86 -14.57 -15.52
CA TRP A 43 -3.57 -15.64 -16.20
C TRP A 43 -3.89 -15.31 -17.67
N LEU A 44 -4.31 -14.07 -17.96
CA LEU A 44 -4.78 -13.65 -19.29
C LEU A 44 -3.67 -13.02 -20.15
N ALA A 45 -2.56 -12.56 -19.56
CA ALA A 45 -1.47 -11.95 -20.32
C ALA A 45 -0.88 -12.86 -21.41
N PRO A 46 -0.68 -14.18 -21.21
CA PRO A 46 -0.17 -15.05 -22.27
C PRO A 46 -1.09 -15.09 -23.50
N GLU A 47 -2.39 -15.20 -23.26
CA GLU A 47 -3.41 -15.26 -24.31
C GLU A 47 -3.50 -13.92 -25.05
N LEU A 48 -3.57 -12.80 -24.32
CA LEU A 48 -3.60 -11.48 -24.94
C LEU A 48 -2.30 -11.18 -25.70
N ALA A 49 -1.14 -11.59 -25.18
CA ALA A 49 0.16 -11.39 -25.83
C ALA A 49 0.24 -12.11 -27.19
N ALA A 50 -0.43 -13.25 -27.37
CA ALA A 50 -0.48 -13.94 -28.66
C ALA A 50 -1.25 -13.16 -29.73
N HIS A 51 -2.18 -12.28 -29.33
CA HIS A 51 -3.03 -11.49 -30.22
C HIS A 51 -2.54 -10.06 -30.44
N LEU A 52 -1.48 -9.62 -29.74
CA LEU A 52 -0.95 -8.26 -29.90
C LEU A 52 -0.23 -8.12 -31.25
N PRO A 53 -0.59 -7.11 -32.07
CA PRO A 53 0.05 -6.86 -33.37
C PRO A 53 1.41 -6.14 -33.17
N MET A 54 2.35 -6.83 -32.55
CA MET A 54 3.70 -6.36 -32.26
C MET A 54 4.73 -7.33 -32.86
N PRO A 55 4.84 -7.40 -34.20
CA PRO A 55 5.66 -8.40 -34.88
C PRO A 55 7.16 -8.22 -34.61
N ASP A 56 7.63 -6.98 -34.45
CA ASP A 56 9.05 -6.66 -34.23
C ASP A 56 9.48 -6.65 -32.75
N SER A 57 8.55 -6.97 -31.83
CA SER A 57 8.83 -6.97 -30.38
C SER A 57 9.21 -8.35 -29.86
N SER A 58 10.09 -8.38 -28.87
CA SER A 58 10.42 -9.62 -28.16
C SER A 58 9.22 -10.18 -27.41
N GLU A 59 9.21 -11.50 -27.19
CA GLU A 59 8.16 -12.18 -26.44
C GLU A 59 7.98 -11.59 -25.03
N THR A 60 9.09 -11.26 -24.37
CA THR A 60 9.09 -10.59 -23.06
C THR A 60 8.38 -9.25 -23.08
N VAL A 61 8.65 -8.41 -24.09
CA VAL A 61 8.02 -7.09 -24.23
C VAL A 61 6.53 -7.25 -24.50
N ARG A 62 6.15 -8.17 -25.39
CA ARG A 62 4.75 -8.42 -25.75
C ARG A 62 3.94 -8.94 -24.55
N TYR A 63 4.52 -9.87 -23.77
CA TYR A 63 3.93 -10.33 -22.50
C TYR A 63 3.79 -9.19 -21.49
N ALA A 64 4.84 -8.37 -21.31
CA ALA A 64 4.80 -7.24 -20.37
C ALA A 64 3.70 -6.24 -20.73
N VAL A 65 3.55 -5.90 -22.02
CA VAL A 65 2.46 -5.03 -22.49
C VAL A 65 1.10 -5.67 -22.22
N ALA A 66 0.90 -6.94 -22.60
CA ALA A 66 -0.34 -7.65 -22.35
C ALA A 66 -0.70 -7.70 -20.87
N PHE A 67 0.29 -7.96 -20.01
CA PHE A 67 0.12 -7.96 -18.56
C PHE A 67 -0.34 -6.60 -18.06
N VAL A 68 0.33 -5.51 -18.46
CA VAL A 68 -0.05 -4.14 -18.04
C VAL A 68 -1.46 -3.81 -18.52
N VAL A 69 -1.82 -4.16 -19.76
CA VAL A 69 -3.16 -3.91 -20.29
C VAL A 69 -4.23 -4.65 -19.47
N VAL A 70 -4.09 -5.96 -19.25
CA VAL A 70 -5.06 -6.72 -18.45
C VAL A 70 -5.11 -6.19 -17.03
N PHE A 71 -3.96 -5.89 -16.43
CA PHE A 71 -3.86 -5.39 -15.08
C PHE A 71 -4.64 -4.08 -14.90
N VAL A 72 -4.36 -3.09 -15.75
CA VAL A 72 -5.03 -1.78 -15.70
C VAL A 72 -6.53 -1.93 -15.91
N LEU A 73 -6.96 -2.70 -16.92
CA LEU A 73 -8.39 -2.94 -17.16
C LEU A 73 -9.07 -3.60 -15.95
N SER A 74 -8.41 -4.59 -15.34
CA SER A 74 -8.93 -5.29 -14.18
C SER A 74 -9.02 -4.39 -12.94
N VAL A 75 -8.02 -3.52 -12.71
CA VAL A 75 -8.06 -2.51 -11.63
C VAL A 75 -9.19 -1.51 -11.87
N LEU A 76 -9.38 -1.04 -13.10
CA LEU A 76 -10.47 -0.12 -13.44
C LEU A 76 -11.84 -0.75 -13.15
N VAL A 77 -12.09 -1.97 -13.62
CA VAL A 77 -13.33 -2.71 -13.34
C VAL A 77 -13.50 -2.95 -11.84
N GLY A 78 -12.46 -3.44 -11.16
CA GLY A 78 -12.51 -3.73 -9.73
C GLY A 78 -12.72 -2.49 -8.87
N SER A 79 -12.13 -1.35 -9.23
CA SER A 79 -12.33 -0.07 -8.54
C SER A 79 -13.75 0.48 -8.71
N LEU A 80 -14.35 0.29 -9.89
CA LEU A 80 -15.76 0.62 -10.12
C LEU A 80 -16.67 -0.26 -9.25
N LEU A 81 -16.41 -1.56 -9.19
CA LEU A 81 -17.13 -2.49 -8.30
C LEU A 81 -17.00 -2.09 -6.83
N ALA A 82 -15.79 -1.74 -6.37
CA ALA A 82 -15.56 -1.25 -5.01
C ALA A 82 -16.40 0.00 -4.70
N ALA A 83 -16.47 0.95 -5.62
CA ALA A 83 -17.30 2.16 -5.47
C ALA A 83 -18.80 1.84 -5.44
N LEU A 84 -19.26 0.86 -6.23
CA LEU A 84 -20.66 0.42 -6.21
C LEU A 84 -21.00 -0.26 -4.88
N VAL A 85 -20.16 -1.16 -4.39
CA VAL A 85 -20.32 -1.82 -3.10
C VAL A 85 -20.39 -0.77 -1.99
N GLN A 86 -19.48 0.20 -1.98
CA GLN A 86 -19.51 1.29 -1.00
C GLN A 86 -20.85 2.05 -1.01
N LYS A 87 -21.43 2.35 -2.18
CA LYS A 87 -22.73 3.00 -2.29
C LYS A 87 -23.88 2.15 -1.72
N LEU A 88 -23.83 0.83 -1.92
CA LEU A 88 -24.82 -0.09 -1.35
C LEU A 88 -24.79 -0.06 0.19
N PHE A 89 -23.60 -0.14 0.79
CA PHE A 89 -23.46 -0.06 2.24
C PHE A 89 -23.87 1.32 2.80
N ALA A 90 -23.59 2.39 2.06
CA ALA A 90 -24.05 3.72 2.42
C ALA A 90 -25.59 3.83 2.43
N ALA A 91 -26.28 3.13 1.53
CA ALA A 91 -27.74 3.12 1.48
C ALA A 91 -28.40 2.46 2.70
N VAL A 92 -27.71 1.50 3.33
CA VAL A 92 -28.18 0.81 4.56
C VAL A 92 -27.84 1.59 5.84
N GLY A 93 -27.24 2.79 5.72
CA GLY A 93 -26.95 3.67 6.87
C GLY A 93 -25.66 3.32 7.63
N LEU A 94 -24.84 2.38 7.14
CA LEU A 94 -23.59 1.96 7.78
C LEU A 94 -22.41 2.95 7.58
N ARG A 95 -22.68 4.11 6.99
CA ARG A 95 -21.67 5.10 6.61
C ARG A 95 -20.82 5.62 7.79
N PRO A 96 -21.36 5.93 8.98
CA PRO A 96 -20.53 6.40 10.10
C PRO A 96 -19.55 5.32 10.60
N ALA A 97 -20.01 4.08 10.70
CA ALA A 97 -19.17 2.94 11.11
C ALA A 97 -18.07 2.68 10.07
N ASP A 98 -18.43 2.66 8.77
CA ASP A 98 -17.47 2.50 7.68
C ASP A 98 -16.36 3.56 7.69
N ARG A 99 -16.71 4.83 7.96
CA ARG A 99 -15.74 5.93 8.07
C ARG A 99 -14.86 5.81 9.31
N ALA A 100 -15.42 5.43 10.46
CA ALA A 100 -14.65 5.24 11.69
C ALA A 100 -13.63 4.08 11.55
N LEU A 101 -14.09 2.94 11.02
CA LEU A 101 -13.22 1.82 10.70
C LEU A 101 -12.18 2.19 9.62
N GLY A 102 -12.58 2.99 8.63
CA GLY A 102 -11.70 3.52 7.61
C GLY A 102 -10.59 4.40 8.21
N ALA A 103 -10.90 5.22 9.21
CA ALA A 103 -9.91 6.02 9.93
C ALA A 103 -8.87 5.16 10.65
N MET A 104 -9.32 4.10 11.33
CA MET A 104 -8.43 3.13 12.00
C MET A 104 -7.57 2.38 10.98
N PHE A 105 -8.15 1.93 9.87
CA PHE A 105 -7.40 1.30 8.80
C PHE A 105 -6.38 2.25 8.18
N GLY A 106 -6.76 3.51 7.96
CA GLY A 106 -5.88 4.59 7.52
C GLY A 106 -4.70 4.81 8.47
N LEU A 107 -4.92 4.76 9.78
CA LEU A 107 -3.84 4.80 10.77
C LEU A 107 -2.89 3.61 10.64
N VAL A 108 -3.42 2.38 10.59
CA VAL A 108 -2.60 1.17 10.42
C VAL A 108 -1.77 1.27 9.14
N ARG A 109 -2.37 1.67 8.02
CA ARG A 109 -1.66 1.90 6.76
C ARG A 109 -0.58 2.98 6.89
N GLY A 110 -0.89 4.09 7.57
CA GLY A 110 0.08 5.17 7.82
C GLY A 110 1.27 4.69 8.63
N VAL A 111 1.04 3.91 9.69
CA VAL A 111 2.10 3.29 10.48
C VAL A 111 2.92 2.34 9.61
N LEU A 112 2.30 1.45 8.83
CA LEU A 112 3.02 0.54 7.95
C LEU A 112 3.92 1.28 6.93
N LEU A 113 3.42 2.36 6.33
CA LEU A 113 4.20 3.20 5.41
C LEU A 113 5.41 3.84 6.11
N LEU A 114 5.23 4.36 7.32
CA LEU A 114 6.33 4.95 8.09
C LEU A 114 7.36 3.89 8.54
N LEU A 115 6.91 2.71 8.96
CA LEU A 115 7.81 1.60 9.29
C LEU A 115 8.63 1.16 8.07
N LEU A 116 8.00 1.06 6.89
CA LEU A 116 8.72 0.74 5.66
C LEU A 116 9.74 1.83 5.30
N ALA A 117 9.38 3.10 5.44
CA ALA A 117 10.30 4.23 5.25
C ALA A 117 11.47 4.17 6.23
N THR A 118 11.21 3.84 7.50
CA THR A 118 12.24 3.64 8.52
C THR A 118 13.20 2.52 8.13
N VAL A 119 12.72 1.38 7.66
CA VAL A 119 13.58 0.30 7.14
C VAL A 119 14.49 0.85 6.05
N VAL A 120 13.92 1.49 5.03
CA VAL A 120 14.70 2.06 3.91
C VAL A 120 15.76 3.06 4.41
N ILE A 121 15.41 3.97 5.31
CA ILE A 121 16.35 4.96 5.88
C ILE A 121 17.48 4.26 6.64
N THR A 122 17.18 3.25 7.44
CA THR A 122 18.19 2.50 8.22
C THR A 122 19.15 1.68 7.35
N MET A 123 18.78 1.40 6.10
CA MET A 123 19.65 0.78 5.10
C MET A 123 20.57 1.79 4.39
N THR A 124 20.41 3.09 4.63
CA THR A 124 21.20 4.16 4.01
C THR A 124 22.05 4.90 5.04
N PRO A 125 23.04 5.72 4.60
CA PRO A 125 23.82 6.58 5.51
C PRO A 125 22.98 7.60 6.28
N LEU A 126 21.74 7.88 5.84
CA LEU A 126 20.84 8.85 6.48
C LEU A 126 20.53 8.54 7.95
N LYS A 127 20.71 7.28 8.39
CA LYS A 127 20.51 6.88 9.79
C LYS A 127 21.46 7.57 10.78
N THR A 128 22.61 8.07 10.33
CA THR A 128 23.58 8.76 11.19
C THR A 128 23.35 10.25 11.25
N ASP A 129 22.41 10.79 10.47
CA ASP A 129 22.19 12.22 10.43
C ASP A 129 21.53 12.73 11.71
N PRO A 130 21.86 13.95 12.17
CA PRO A 130 21.28 14.53 13.38
C PRO A 130 19.76 14.64 13.35
N TRP A 131 19.17 14.89 12.17
CA TRP A 131 17.71 15.01 12.04
C TRP A 131 16.98 13.69 12.31
N TRP A 132 17.62 12.55 12.05
CA TRP A 132 17.10 11.21 12.30
C TRP A 132 17.33 10.79 13.76
N GLN A 133 18.56 10.88 14.25
CA GLN A 133 18.91 10.42 15.61
C GLN A 133 18.25 11.25 16.72
N MET A 134 17.86 12.49 16.43
CA MET A 134 17.22 13.37 17.39
C MET A 134 15.67 13.35 17.31
N SER A 135 15.07 12.42 16.56
CA SER A 135 13.61 12.32 16.38
C SER A 135 13.01 11.22 17.24
N VAL A 136 12.02 11.60 18.06
CA VAL A 136 11.26 10.67 18.90
C VAL A 136 10.47 9.68 18.04
N SER A 137 9.93 10.15 16.91
CA SER A 137 9.15 9.31 15.99
C SER A 137 10.02 8.26 15.30
N ALA A 138 11.26 8.60 14.95
CA ALA A 138 12.23 7.66 14.39
C ALA A 138 12.61 6.57 15.40
N ASP A 139 12.84 6.93 16.66
CA ASP A 139 13.13 5.99 17.75
C ASP A 139 11.94 5.07 18.03
N LEU A 140 10.73 5.62 18.09
CA LEU A 140 9.49 4.85 18.26
C LEU A 140 9.28 3.87 17.10
N ALA A 141 9.51 4.31 15.86
CA ALA A 141 9.41 3.45 14.68
C ALA A 141 10.44 2.31 14.72
N GLN A 142 11.68 2.59 15.11
CA GLN A 142 12.71 1.56 15.30
C GLN A 142 12.36 0.59 16.43
N ALA A 143 11.80 1.08 17.54
CA ALA A 143 11.29 0.22 18.62
C ALA A 143 10.15 -0.69 18.15
N ALA A 144 9.21 -0.16 17.38
CA ALA A 144 8.12 -0.94 16.78
C ALA A 144 8.65 -2.01 15.82
N LEU A 145 9.63 -1.68 14.97
CA LEU A 145 10.30 -2.65 14.09
C LEU A 145 10.97 -3.78 14.88
N ARG A 146 11.66 -3.46 15.97
CA ARG A 146 12.27 -4.45 16.86
C ARG A 146 11.22 -5.37 17.49
N GLY A 147 10.08 -4.81 17.93
CA GLY A 147 8.95 -5.59 18.42
C GLY A 147 8.31 -6.51 17.37
N LEU A 148 8.42 -6.16 16.09
CA LEU A 148 7.91 -6.95 14.96
C LEU A 148 8.89 -8.02 14.47
N GLN A 149 10.18 -7.98 14.85
CA GLN A 149 11.19 -8.99 14.47
C GLN A 149 10.72 -10.45 14.64
N PRO A 150 10.05 -10.85 15.76
CA PRO A 150 9.66 -12.24 15.98
C PRO A 150 8.58 -12.75 15.01
N VAL A 151 7.79 -11.83 14.43
CA VAL A 151 6.67 -12.15 13.55
C VAL A 151 7.10 -12.15 12.08
N LEU A 152 8.23 -11.49 11.77
CA LEU A 152 8.69 -11.34 10.40
C LEU A 152 9.40 -12.62 9.90
N PRO A 153 9.18 -13.00 8.63
CA PRO A 153 9.93 -14.08 8.01
C PRO A 153 11.45 -13.81 8.09
N PRO A 154 12.30 -14.86 8.20
CA PRO A 154 13.75 -14.71 8.36
C PRO A 154 14.40 -13.89 7.23
N GLU A 155 13.83 -14.00 6.02
CA GLU A 155 14.18 -13.23 4.83
C GLU A 155 14.20 -11.71 5.05
N PHE A 156 13.27 -11.20 5.87
CA PHE A 156 13.11 -9.77 6.14
C PHE A 156 13.80 -9.32 7.42
N ALA A 157 14.04 -10.23 8.37
CA ALA A 157 14.72 -9.92 9.63
C ALA A 157 16.13 -9.34 9.42
N LYS A 158 16.83 -9.76 8.35
CA LYS A 158 18.16 -9.26 7.97
C LYS A 158 18.21 -7.77 7.61
N TYR A 159 17.06 -7.16 7.31
CA TYR A 159 16.95 -5.74 6.93
C TYR A 159 16.53 -4.84 8.07
N LEU A 160 16.23 -5.39 9.24
CA LEU A 160 15.80 -4.59 10.38
C LEU A 160 16.99 -3.98 11.13
N PRO A 161 16.82 -2.75 11.66
CA PRO A 161 17.81 -2.16 12.56
C PRO A 161 17.90 -3.04 13.82
N THR A 162 19.06 -3.65 14.02
CA THR A 162 19.44 -4.37 15.26
C THR A 162 19.86 -3.41 16.35
#